data_AF-A0A351KEX6-F1
#
_entry.id   AF-A0A351KEX6-F1
#
_cell.length_a   1.000
_cell.length_b   1.000
_cell.length_c   1.000
_cell.angle_alpha   90.00
_cell.angle_beta   90.00
_cell.angle_gamma   90.00
#
_symmetry.space_group_name_H-M   'P 1'
#
loop_
_entity.id
_entity.type
_entity.pdbx_description
1 polymer ?
#
loop_
_entity_poly.entity_id
_entity_poly.type
_entity_poly.pdbx_seq_one_letter_code
_entity_poly.pdbx_strand_id
1 'polypeptide(L)' 'PNPPVKDITKAKIALVTSGGIVPKGNPDRIESSSASKFGKYDIDGVYDLTEATYETAHGGYDPTYANADADRVLPVDV' A
#
# COMPACT_ATOMS: atom_id res chain seq x y z
N PRO A 1 -8.62 13.90 21.15
CA PRO A 1 -8.90 14.19 19.71
C PRO A 1 -7.83 15.11 19.13
N ASN A 2 -7.42 14.88 17.87
CA ASN A 2 -6.48 15.77 17.19
C ASN A 2 -7.18 17.07 16.75
N PRO A 3 -6.48 18.21 16.68
CA PRO A 3 -7.04 19.46 16.19
C PRO A 3 -7.44 19.35 14.70
N PRO A 4 -8.40 20.17 14.23
CA PRO A 4 -8.80 20.16 12.84
C PRO A 4 -7.68 20.63 11.91
N VAL A 5 -7.66 20.09 10.68
CA VAL A 5 -6.79 20.59 9.61
C VAL A 5 -7.33 21.93 9.13
N LYS A 6 -6.60 23.02 9.41
CA LYS A 6 -7.05 24.40 9.11
C LYS A 6 -7.07 24.75 7.62
N ASP A 7 -6.14 24.18 6.85
CA ASP A 7 -5.98 24.45 5.42
C ASP A 7 -5.57 23.16 4.72
N ILE A 8 -6.54 22.50 4.09
CA ILE A 8 -6.32 21.21 3.42
C ILE A 8 -5.40 21.34 2.20
N THR A 9 -5.29 22.53 1.60
CA THR A 9 -4.43 22.76 0.42
C THR A 9 -2.94 22.65 0.74
N LYS A 10 -2.58 22.77 2.03
CA LYS A 10 -1.22 22.59 2.54
C LYS A 10 -0.99 21.23 3.18
N ALA A 11 -2.03 20.38 3.26
CA ALA A 11 -1.94 19.10 3.92
C ALA A 11 -1.19 18.10 3.05
N LYS A 12 -0.28 17.34 3.66
CA LYS A 12 0.25 16.13 3.04
C LYS A 12 -0.72 14.99 3.31
N ILE A 13 -1.30 14.44 2.25
CA ILE A 13 -2.21 13.30 2.32
C ILE A 13 -1.40 12.01 2.17
N ALA A 14 -1.80 10.98 2.88
CA ALA A 14 -1.24 9.63 2.75
C ALA A 14 -2.39 8.63 2.67
N LEU A 15 -2.27 7.67 1.77
CA LEU A 15 -3.11 6.48 1.75
C LEU A 15 -2.42 5.40 2.61
N VAL A 16 -3.14 4.84 3.57
CA VAL A 16 -2.59 3.88 4.53
C VAL A 16 -3.50 2.67 4.59
N THR A 17 -2.98 1.50 4.26
CA THR A 17 -3.72 0.23 4.33
C THR A 17 -2.91 -0.78 5.14
N SER A 18 -3.62 -1.70 5.80
CA SER A 18 -3.01 -2.86 6.46
C SER A 18 -2.96 -4.10 5.55
N GLY A 19 -3.40 -3.98 4.29
CA GLY A 19 -3.54 -5.12 3.38
C GLY A 19 -2.21 -5.63 2.78
N GLY A 20 -1.10 -4.96 3.07
CA GLY A 20 0.25 -5.47 2.81
C GLY A 20 0.66 -5.53 1.34
N ILE A 21 0.25 -4.56 0.51
CA ILE A 21 0.83 -4.37 -0.82
C ILE A 21 2.22 -3.75 -0.68
N VAL A 22 3.22 -4.34 -1.33
CA VAL A 22 4.62 -3.90 -1.33
C VAL A 22 5.18 -3.88 -2.76
N PRO A 23 6.25 -3.12 -3.03
CA PRO A 23 6.97 -3.25 -4.30
C PRO A 23 7.44 -4.67 -4.55
N LYS A 24 7.52 -5.06 -5.82
CA LYS A 24 7.91 -6.40 -6.25
C LYS A 24 9.20 -6.87 -5.59
N GLY A 25 9.21 -8.11 -5.12
CA GLY A 25 10.33 -8.72 -4.41
C GLY A 25 10.42 -8.34 -2.94
N ASN A 26 9.48 -7.54 -2.41
CA ASN A 26 9.43 -7.10 -1.01
C ASN A 26 10.80 -6.60 -0.51
N PRO A 27 11.35 -5.51 -1.08
CA PRO A 27 12.72 -5.08 -0.84
C PRO A 27 13.01 -4.79 0.65
N ASP A 28 12.01 -4.31 1.38
CA ASP A 28 12.10 -3.99 2.81
C ASP A 28 11.88 -5.20 3.72
N ARG A 29 11.61 -6.37 3.15
CA ARG A 29 11.40 -7.64 3.86
C ARG A 29 10.37 -7.48 4.98
N ILE A 30 9.23 -6.90 4.64
CA ILE A 30 8.06 -6.82 5.53
C ILE A 30 7.55 -8.24 5.76
N GLU A 31 7.30 -8.59 7.02
CA GLU A 31 6.84 -9.93 7.38
C GLU A 31 5.37 -10.12 6.93
N SER A 32 5.06 -11.28 6.34
CA SER A 32 3.69 -11.58 5.88
C SER A 32 2.70 -11.82 7.02
N SER A 33 3.19 -12.06 8.23
CA SER A 33 2.39 -12.27 9.44
C SER A 33 3.03 -11.55 10.61
N SER A 34 2.22 -10.98 11.49
CA SER A 34 2.70 -10.26 12.69
C SER A 34 3.79 -9.24 12.35
N ALA A 35 3.58 -8.48 11.27
CA ALA A 35 4.53 -7.49 10.79
C ALA A 35 4.93 -6.50 11.88
N SER A 36 6.23 -6.29 12.05
CA SER A 36 6.77 -5.31 12.99
C SER A 36 7.17 -3.99 12.31
N LYS A 37 7.11 -3.99 10.97
CA LYS A 37 7.53 -2.91 10.09
C LYS A 37 6.33 -2.39 9.29
N PHE A 38 6.40 -1.13 8.89
CA PHE A 38 5.52 -0.58 7.86
C PHE A 38 6.36 0.00 6.72
N GLY A 39 5.88 -0.17 5.49
CA GLY A 39 6.46 0.47 4.32
C GLY A 39 5.94 1.89 4.18
N LYS A 40 6.78 2.78 3.67
CA LYS A 40 6.37 4.13 3.25
C LYS A 40 6.98 4.39 1.88
N TYR A 41 6.12 4.39 0.88
CA TYR A 41 6.52 4.54 -0.51
C TYR A 41 5.96 5.85 -1.06
N ASP A 42 6.73 6.49 -1.95
CA ASP A 42 6.16 7.52 -2.80
C ASP A 42 5.33 6.84 -3.88
N ILE A 43 4.13 7.37 -4.11
CA ILE A 43 3.20 6.86 -5.12
C ILE A 43 2.93 7.92 -6.20
N ASP A 44 3.68 9.03 -6.19
CA ASP A 44 3.62 10.01 -7.27
C ASP A 44 3.96 9.35 -8.61
N GLY A 45 3.11 9.56 -9.60
CA GLY A 45 3.19 8.92 -10.91
C GLY A 45 2.84 7.43 -10.95
N VAL A 46 2.39 6.82 -9.85
CA VAL A 46 1.88 5.44 -9.82
C VAL A 46 0.36 5.48 -9.99
N TYR A 47 -0.10 4.99 -11.14
CA TYR A 47 -1.52 5.01 -11.53
C TYR A 47 -2.14 3.61 -11.66
N ASP A 48 -1.34 2.55 -11.52
CA ASP A 48 -1.74 1.15 -11.67
C ASP A 48 -0.75 0.27 -10.90
N LEU A 49 -1.24 -0.54 -9.97
CA LEU A 49 -0.45 -1.48 -9.19
C LEU A 49 -0.45 -2.86 -9.85
N THR A 50 0.37 -2.97 -10.90
CA THR A 50 0.47 -4.20 -11.69
C THR A 50 1.18 -5.34 -10.96
N GLU A 51 0.90 -6.58 -11.36
CA GLU A 51 1.60 -7.80 -10.92
C GLU A 51 3.13 -7.71 -11.11
N ALA A 52 3.60 -6.97 -12.11
CA ALA A 52 5.02 -6.83 -12.42
C ALA A 52 5.76 -5.93 -11.42
N THR A 53 5.06 -4.97 -10.81
CA THR A 53 5.67 -3.92 -10.00
C THR A 53 5.32 -4.03 -8.52
N TYR A 54 4.24 -4.74 -8.16
CA TYR A 54 3.77 -4.91 -6.79
C TYR A 54 3.37 -6.35 -6.48
N GLU A 55 3.31 -6.68 -5.19
CA GLU A 55 2.83 -7.96 -4.69
C GLU A 55 2.38 -7.87 -3.23
N THR A 56 1.68 -8.92 -2.78
CA THR A 56 1.22 -9.08 -1.41
C THR A 56 2.31 -9.65 -0.50
N ALA A 57 2.56 -8.96 0.62
CA ALA A 57 3.28 -9.45 1.79
C ALA A 57 2.31 -9.54 2.98
N HIS A 58 1.25 -10.33 2.85
CA HIS A 58 0.20 -10.48 3.86
C HIS A 58 -0.41 -11.89 3.82
N GLY A 59 -0.40 -12.59 4.96
CA GLY A 59 -0.86 -13.98 5.08
C GLY A 59 -2.33 -14.14 5.46
N GLY A 60 -3.07 -13.05 5.64
CA GLY A 60 -4.47 -13.08 6.11
C GLY A 60 -5.54 -13.20 5.03
N TYR A 61 -5.19 -13.28 3.75
CA TYR A 61 -6.11 -13.51 2.63
C TYR A 61 -5.41 -14.24 1.48
N ASP A 62 -6.18 -14.81 0.53
CA ASP A 62 -5.62 -15.43 -0.68
C ASP A 62 -4.98 -14.36 -1.58
N PRO A 63 -3.66 -14.39 -1.78
CA PRO A 63 -2.96 -13.34 -2.49
C PRO A 63 -3.20 -13.37 -4.01
N THR A 64 -3.81 -14.42 -4.57
CA THR A 64 -3.93 -14.63 -6.02
C THR A 64 -4.56 -13.41 -6.72
N TYR A 65 -5.69 -12.91 -6.22
CA TYR A 65 -6.40 -11.80 -6.84
C TYR A 65 -5.74 -10.45 -6.57
N ALA A 66 -5.12 -10.28 -5.39
CA ALA A 66 -4.40 -9.05 -5.06
C ALA A 66 -3.05 -8.96 -5.80
N ASN A 67 -2.41 -10.08 -6.10
CA ASN A 67 -1.21 -10.10 -6.93
C ASN A 67 -1.54 -9.89 -8.41
N ALA A 68 -2.71 -10.34 -8.87
CA ALA A 68 -3.16 -10.14 -10.25
C ALA A 68 -3.48 -8.67 -10.54
N ASP A 69 -4.14 -7.97 -9.60
CA ASP A 69 -4.10 -6.51 -9.53
C ASP A 69 -4.25 -6.04 -8.08
N ALA A 70 -3.30 -5.21 -7.65
CA ALA A 70 -3.13 -4.82 -6.26
C ALA A 70 -3.99 -3.60 -5.87
N ASP A 71 -4.60 -2.93 -6.84
CA ASP A 71 -5.58 -1.86 -6.63
C ASP A 71 -6.81 -2.35 -5.87
N ARG A 72 -7.11 -3.66 -5.93
CA ARG A 72 -8.08 -4.33 -5.04
C ARG A 72 -7.85 -4.06 -3.54
N VAL A 73 -6.62 -3.77 -3.15
CA VAL A 73 -6.22 -3.58 -1.75
C VAL A 73 -5.81 -2.13 -1.48
N LEU A 74 -5.06 -1.52 -2.39
CA LEU A 74 -4.61 -0.14 -2.32
C LEU A 74 -5.02 0.59 -3.61
N PRO A 75 -6.24 1.14 -3.69
CA PRO A 75 -6.72 1.73 -4.93
C PRO A 75 -5.98 3.03 -5.21
N VAL A 76 -5.09 3.02 -6.21
CA VAL A 76 -4.44 4.23 -6.75
C VAL A 76 -4.87 4.51 -8.18
N ASP A 77 -5.63 3.60 -8.78
CA ASP A 77 -6.39 3.76 -10.02
C ASP A 77 -7.75 4.46 -9.79
N VAL A 78 -8.56 4.58 -10.86
CA VAL A 78 -9.83 5.34 -10.90
C VAL A 78 -11.02 4.45 -11.25
#